data_AF-A0A944LS64-F1
#
_entry.id   AF-A0A944LS64-F1
#
_cell.length_a   1.000
_cell.length_b   1.000
_cell.length_c   1.000
_cell.angle_alpha   90.00
_cell.angle_beta   90.00
_cell.angle_gamma   90.00
#
_symmetry.space_group_name_H-M   'P 1'
#
loop_
_entity.id
_entity.type
_entity.pdbx_description
1 polymer ?
#
loop_
_entity_poly.entity_id
_entity_poly.type
_entity_poly.pdbx_seq_one_letter_code
_entity_poly.pdbx_strand_id
1 'polypeptide(L)'
;MGSRAAVEALEAIEASVAALAVFVRGASGSLGSTGPDPLRDQADACLDGLAEVTRAEAGMAALKVHLAAGYAGAAEAIAAPPGSPQENTAQEMAVVAEVACVLTVSERAAGALLAESQTLTKHLPMTLSALQAGSISWQHARIVCDETTGLDPAGAA
;
A
#
# COMPACT_ATOMS: atom_id res chain seq x y z
N MET A 1 0.52 1.31 17.99
CA MET A 1 1.61 0.87 17.08
C MET A 1 1.47 1.39 15.64
N GLY A 2 0.33 1.97 15.21
CA GLY A 2 0.15 2.43 13.81
C GLY A 2 0.93 3.69 13.39
N SER A 3 1.27 4.60 14.32
CA SER A 3 1.94 5.86 13.95
C SER A 3 3.37 5.68 13.43
N ARG A 4 4.15 4.75 13.99
CA ARG A 4 5.54 4.52 13.58
C ARG A 4 5.63 3.86 12.19
N ALA A 5 4.84 2.82 11.95
CA ALA A 5 4.84 2.12 10.66
C ALA A 5 4.36 3.03 9.52
N ALA A 6 3.37 3.90 9.79
CA ALA A 6 2.94 4.92 8.83
C ALA A 6 4.04 5.96 8.54
N VAL A 7 4.83 6.37 9.54
CA VAL A 7 5.98 7.27 9.35
C VAL A 7 7.06 6.59 8.51
N GLU A 8 7.41 5.35 8.81
CA GLU A 8 8.39 4.58 8.03
C GLU A 8 7.91 4.38 6.57
N ALA A 9 6.60 4.20 6.34
CA ALA A 9 6.03 4.16 4.99
C ALA A 9 6.16 5.50 4.25
N LEU A 10 5.95 6.61 4.95
CA LEU A 10 6.11 7.95 4.37
C LEU A 10 7.58 8.24 4.02
N GLU A 11 8.52 7.88 4.90
CA GLU A 11 9.97 8.03 4.64
C GLU A 11 10.40 7.22 3.40
N ALA A 12 9.87 6.01 3.22
CA ALA A 12 10.12 5.21 2.02
C ALA A 12 9.55 5.85 0.74
N ILE A 13 8.37 6.47 0.82
CA ILE A 13 7.77 7.24 -0.29
C ILE A 13 8.65 8.45 -0.61
N GLU A 14 9.08 9.21 0.40
CA GLU A 14 9.93 10.39 0.22
C GLU A 14 11.27 10.02 -0.46
N ALA A 15 11.90 8.93 -0.05
CA ALA A 15 13.11 8.42 -0.68
C ALA A 15 12.88 8.05 -2.16
N SER A 16 11.78 7.36 -2.46
CA SER A 16 11.41 6.98 -3.84
C SER A 16 11.11 8.20 -4.71
N VAL A 17 10.38 9.19 -4.17
CA VAL A 17 10.10 10.47 -4.85
C VAL A 17 11.39 11.27 -5.09
N ALA A 18 12.32 11.27 -4.13
CA ALA A 18 13.62 11.92 -4.31
C ALA A 18 14.44 11.26 -5.44
N ALA A 19 14.46 9.92 -5.50
CA ALA A 19 15.11 9.17 -6.58
C ALA A 19 14.46 9.46 -7.94
N LEU A 20 13.13 9.43 -8.03
CA LEU A 20 12.39 9.81 -9.23
C LEU A 20 12.69 11.25 -9.66
N ALA A 21 12.79 12.18 -8.70
CA ALA A 21 13.08 13.57 -9.02
C ALA A 21 14.51 13.75 -9.56
N VAL A 22 15.49 12.96 -9.11
CA VAL A 22 16.83 12.90 -9.71
C VAL A 22 16.74 12.38 -11.15
N PHE A 23 16.00 11.30 -11.38
CA PHE A 23 15.77 10.74 -12.71
C PHE A 23 15.12 11.76 -13.66
N VAL A 24 13.99 12.38 -13.27
CA VAL A 24 13.27 13.36 -14.11
C VAL A 24 14.14 14.59 -14.41
N ARG A 25 14.94 15.06 -13.45
CA ARG A 25 15.89 16.16 -13.66
C ARG A 25 17.05 15.74 -14.59
N GLY A 26 17.53 14.50 -14.47
CA GLY A 26 18.56 13.93 -15.33
C GLY A 26 18.07 13.60 -16.75
N ALA A 27 16.77 13.36 -16.94
CA ALA A 27 16.16 13.25 -18.26
C ALA A 27 15.95 14.62 -18.92
N SER A 28 15.74 15.68 -18.11
CA SER A 28 15.54 17.05 -18.60
C SER A 28 16.85 17.79 -18.89
N GLY A 29 17.91 17.49 -18.15
CA GLY A 29 19.26 17.98 -18.43
C GLY A 29 20.05 16.86 -19.08
N SER A 30 20.47 17.02 -20.33
CA SER A 30 21.43 16.16 -21.01
C SER A 30 22.72 16.00 -20.17
N LEU A 31 22.69 15.12 -19.18
CA LEU A 31 23.88 14.69 -18.44
C LEU A 31 24.44 13.56 -19.29
N GLY A 32 25.39 13.97 -20.12
CA GLY A 32 25.92 13.24 -21.25
C GLY A 32 26.14 11.76 -20.97
N SER A 33 25.66 10.94 -21.91
CA SER A 33 26.14 9.60 -22.22
C SER A 33 27.62 9.47 -21.90
N THR A 34 27.95 8.87 -20.77
CA THR A 34 29.31 8.47 -20.44
C THR A 34 29.66 7.12 -21.09
N GLY A 35 28.67 6.39 -21.61
CA GLY A 35 28.83 5.15 -22.33
C GLY A 35 29.06 5.33 -23.85
N PRO A 36 29.50 4.26 -24.54
CA PRO A 36 29.68 4.27 -25.99
C PRO A 36 28.36 4.28 -26.78
N ASP A 37 27.22 4.04 -26.13
CA ASP A 37 25.89 3.97 -26.75
C ASP A 37 24.83 4.78 -25.96
N PRO A 38 24.56 6.04 -26.36
CA PRO A 38 23.62 6.91 -25.66
C PRO A 38 22.17 6.39 -25.68
N LEU A 39 21.79 5.58 -26.68
CA LEU A 39 20.43 5.04 -26.76
C LEU A 39 20.22 3.92 -25.74
N ARG A 40 21.26 3.13 -25.49
CA ARG A 40 21.24 2.09 -24.46
C ARG A 40 21.20 2.71 -23.06
N ASP A 41 22.05 3.72 -22.80
CA ASP A 41 22.04 4.45 -21.53
C ASP A 41 20.65 5.04 -21.25
N GLN A 42 19.98 5.60 -22.27
CA GLN A 42 18.61 6.11 -22.15
C GLN A 42 17.57 5.02 -21.87
N ALA A 43 17.69 3.85 -22.51
CA ALA A 43 16.78 2.73 -22.30
C ALA A 43 16.92 2.16 -20.87
N ASP A 44 18.14 1.99 -20.39
CA ASP A 44 18.43 1.52 -19.03
C ASP A 44 17.88 2.52 -17.99
N ALA A 45 18.10 3.82 -18.21
CA ALA A 45 17.54 4.86 -17.35
C ALA A 45 15.99 4.81 -17.30
N CYS A 46 15.31 4.57 -18.44
CA CYS A 46 13.85 4.40 -18.45
C CYS A 46 13.39 3.21 -17.59
N LEU A 47 14.12 2.09 -17.62
CA LEU A 47 13.82 0.91 -16.80
C LEU A 47 14.03 1.19 -15.31
N ASP A 48 15.12 1.88 -14.95
CA ASP A 48 15.38 2.31 -13.58
C ASP A 48 14.27 3.24 -13.07
N GLY A 49 13.85 4.20 -13.90
CA GLY A 49 12.73 5.09 -13.58
C GLY A 49 11.42 4.35 -13.31
N LEU A 50 11.09 3.33 -14.13
CA LEU A 50 9.91 2.49 -13.88
C LEU A 50 10.02 1.70 -12.57
N ALA A 51 11.21 1.19 -12.24
CA ALA A 51 11.44 0.49 -10.97
C ALA A 51 11.21 1.41 -9.76
N GLU A 52 11.63 2.67 -9.82
CA GLU A 52 11.36 3.66 -8.78
C GLU A 52 9.88 4.03 -8.67
N VAL A 53 9.16 4.12 -9.80
CA VAL A 53 7.70 4.31 -9.79
C VAL A 53 7.02 3.16 -9.05
N THR A 54 7.37 1.91 -9.37
CA THR A 54 6.78 0.74 -8.70
C THR A 54 7.09 0.72 -7.20
N ARG A 55 8.29 1.13 -6.77
CA ARG A 55 8.61 1.29 -5.34
C ARG A 55 7.72 2.34 -4.66
N ALA A 56 7.56 3.50 -5.30
CA ALA A 56 6.69 4.56 -4.77
C ALA A 56 5.22 4.10 -4.68
N GLU A 57 4.71 3.39 -5.69
CA GLU A 57 3.37 2.81 -5.69
C GLU A 57 3.18 1.79 -4.56
N ALA A 58 4.17 0.94 -4.32
CA ALA A 58 4.16 -0.03 -3.23
C ALA A 58 4.14 0.66 -1.85
N GLY A 59 4.96 1.69 -1.65
CA GLY A 59 4.95 2.52 -0.44
C GLY A 59 3.59 3.20 -0.23
N MET A 60 3.00 3.77 -1.29
CA MET A 60 1.66 4.37 -1.23
C MET A 60 0.57 3.33 -0.92
N ALA A 61 0.68 2.12 -1.45
CA ALA A 61 -0.22 1.02 -1.11
C ALA A 61 -0.10 0.61 0.36
N ALA A 62 1.11 0.51 0.90
CA ALA A 62 1.33 0.25 2.33
C ALA A 62 0.74 1.36 3.22
N LEU A 63 0.94 2.63 2.84
CA LEU A 63 0.34 3.76 3.56
C LEU A 63 -1.20 3.68 3.54
N LYS A 64 -1.81 3.35 2.39
CA LYS A 64 -3.26 3.13 2.30
C LYS A 64 -3.73 1.99 3.21
N VAL A 65 -2.97 0.89 3.31
CA VAL A 65 -3.28 -0.22 4.23
C VAL A 65 -3.30 0.26 5.68
N HIS A 66 -2.25 0.97 6.12
CA HIS A 66 -2.16 1.49 7.49
C HIS A 66 -3.30 2.46 7.80
N LEU A 67 -3.63 3.35 6.88
CA LEU A 67 -4.72 4.32 7.05
C LEU A 67 -6.10 3.64 7.08
N ALA A 68 -6.35 2.67 6.20
CA ALA A 68 -7.61 1.94 6.15
C ALA A 68 -7.82 1.10 7.42
N ALA A 69 -6.80 0.36 7.86
CA ALA A 69 -6.86 -0.42 9.10
C ALA A 69 -6.99 0.49 10.33
N GLY A 70 -6.26 1.61 10.35
CA GLY A 70 -6.35 2.61 11.41
C GLY A 70 -7.74 3.26 11.51
N TYR A 71 -8.33 3.60 10.36
CA TYR A 71 -9.69 4.13 10.29
C TYR A 71 -10.72 3.13 10.79
N ALA A 72 -10.68 1.88 10.31
CA ALA A 72 -11.60 0.83 10.73
C ALA A 72 -11.54 0.61 12.26
N GLY A 73 -10.34 0.53 12.83
CA GLY A 73 -10.18 0.38 14.28
C GLY A 73 -10.65 1.61 15.08
N ALA A 74 -10.48 2.82 14.54
CA ALA A 74 -11.00 4.03 15.17
C ALA A 74 -12.53 4.11 15.11
N ALA A 75 -13.13 3.74 13.98
CA ALA A 75 -14.57 3.69 13.80
C ALA A 75 -15.22 2.67 14.77
N GLU A 76 -14.63 1.48 14.92
CA GLU A 76 -15.05 0.48 15.89
C GLU A 76 -14.96 1.00 17.33
N ALA A 77 -13.88 1.71 17.69
CA ALA A 77 -13.69 2.26 19.03
C ALA A 77 -14.63 3.42 19.38
N ILE A 78 -15.09 4.19 18.38
CA ILE A 78 -16.04 5.31 18.55
C ILE A 78 -17.49 4.80 18.60
N ALA A 79 -17.78 3.73 17.87
CA ALA A 79 -19.12 3.17 17.77
C ALA A 79 -19.61 2.65 19.14
N ALA A 80 -20.89 2.89 19.44
CA ALA A 80 -21.54 2.21 20.56
C ALA A 80 -21.61 0.69 20.26
N PRO A 81 -21.48 -0.19 21.28
CA PRO A 81 -21.63 -1.62 21.08
C PRO A 81 -22.96 -1.92 20.39
N PRO A 82 -22.96 -2.73 19.31
CA PRO A 82 -24.17 -3.04 18.59
C PRO A 82 -25.13 -3.82 19.49
N GLY A 83 -26.37 -3.33 19.59
CA GLY A 83 -27.45 -3.99 20.32
C GLY A 83 -28.10 -5.13 19.53
N SER A 84 -27.81 -5.24 18.23
CA SER A 84 -28.28 -6.33 17.36
C SER A 84 -27.29 -6.64 16.22
N PRO A 85 -27.39 -7.83 15.60
CA PRO A 85 -26.59 -8.16 14.41
C PRO A 85 -26.80 -7.18 13.24
N GLN A 86 -28.01 -6.65 13.08
CA GLN A 86 -28.33 -5.68 12.04
C GLN A 86 -27.62 -4.34 12.25
N GLU A 87 -27.50 -3.91 13.51
CA GLU A 87 -26.73 -2.71 13.86
C GLU A 87 -25.24 -2.91 13.60
N ASN A 88 -24.69 -4.09 13.90
CA ASN A 88 -23.30 -4.40 13.57
C ASN A 88 -23.06 -4.35 12.05
N THR A 89 -23.94 -4.97 11.26
CA THR A 89 -23.85 -4.91 9.80
C THR A 89 -23.98 -3.48 9.28
N ALA A 90 -24.86 -2.66 9.86
CA ALA A 90 -25.01 -1.26 9.47
C ALA A 90 -23.74 -0.44 9.77
N GLN A 91 -23.06 -0.71 10.90
CA GLN A 91 -21.78 -0.09 11.24
C GLN A 91 -20.68 -0.50 10.26
N GLU A 92 -20.56 -1.79 9.93
CA GLU A 92 -19.61 -2.29 8.92
C GLU A 92 -19.85 -1.68 7.54
N MET A 93 -21.12 -1.59 7.10
CA MET A 93 -21.50 -0.96 5.84
C MET A 93 -21.16 0.53 5.79
N ALA A 94 -21.35 1.25 6.91
CA ALA A 94 -21.00 2.67 6.99
C ALA A 94 -19.50 2.90 6.76
N VAL A 95 -18.64 2.11 7.42
CA VAL A 95 -17.18 2.19 7.24
C VAL A 95 -16.78 1.93 5.78
N VAL A 96 -17.38 0.92 5.15
CA VAL A 96 -17.11 0.62 3.72
C VAL A 96 -17.53 1.78 2.82
N ALA A 97 -18.72 2.35 3.03
CA ALA A 97 -19.25 3.45 2.23
C ALA A 97 -18.40 4.73 2.37
N GLU A 98 -17.94 5.06 3.57
CA GLU A 98 -17.09 6.22 3.82
C GLU A 98 -15.73 6.10 3.12
N VAL A 99 -15.09 4.93 3.24
CA VAL A 99 -13.81 4.66 2.56
C VAL A 99 -13.99 4.67 1.04
N ALA A 100 -15.08 4.09 0.53
CA ALA A 100 -15.41 4.12 -0.89
C ALA A 100 -15.56 5.55 -1.42
N CYS A 101 -16.24 6.41 -0.66
CA CYS A 101 -16.44 7.81 -0.99
C CYS A 101 -15.12 8.58 -1.03
N VAL A 102 -14.29 8.49 0.01
CA VAL A 102 -12.99 9.17 0.09
C VAL A 102 -12.04 8.74 -1.02
N LEU A 103 -11.99 7.44 -1.31
CA LEU A 103 -11.12 6.88 -2.34
C LEU A 103 -11.70 6.99 -3.75
N THR A 104 -12.96 7.43 -3.89
CA THR A 104 -13.69 7.48 -5.18
C THR A 104 -13.73 6.13 -5.91
N VAL A 105 -13.98 5.05 -5.16
CA VAL A 105 -14.08 3.68 -5.68
C VAL A 105 -15.44 3.06 -5.34
N SER A 106 -15.72 1.87 -5.90
CA SER A 106 -16.91 1.11 -5.50
C SER A 106 -16.80 0.60 -4.05
N GLU A 107 -17.93 0.45 -3.37
CA GLU A 107 -18.00 -0.21 -2.05
C GLU A 107 -17.40 -1.61 -2.05
N ARG A 108 -17.55 -2.36 -3.16
CA ARG A 108 -16.89 -3.66 -3.32
C ARG A 108 -15.37 -3.56 -3.24
N ALA A 109 -14.78 -2.56 -3.90
CA ALA A 109 -13.33 -2.34 -3.89
C ALA A 109 -12.86 -1.84 -2.52
N ALA A 110 -13.61 -0.95 -1.87
CA ALA A 110 -13.31 -0.47 -0.53
C ALA A 110 -13.39 -1.59 0.52
N GLY A 111 -14.43 -2.42 0.46
CA GLY A 111 -14.59 -3.59 1.34
C GLY A 111 -13.45 -4.59 1.17
N ALA A 112 -13.03 -4.87 -0.06
CA ALA A 112 -11.86 -5.72 -0.33
C ALA A 112 -10.58 -5.12 0.26
N LEU A 113 -10.33 -3.82 0.03
CA LEU A 113 -9.18 -3.12 0.61
C LEU A 113 -9.19 -3.18 2.15
N LEU A 114 -10.33 -2.96 2.79
CA LEU A 114 -10.47 -3.01 4.25
C LEU A 114 -10.16 -4.41 4.79
N ALA A 115 -10.69 -5.46 4.16
CA ALA A 115 -10.40 -6.84 4.53
C ALA A 115 -8.91 -7.18 4.35
N GLU A 116 -8.34 -6.90 3.17
CA GLU A 116 -6.92 -7.10 2.87
C GLU A 116 -6.02 -6.32 3.85
N SER A 117 -6.40 -5.09 4.21
CA SER A 117 -5.66 -4.26 5.16
C SER A 117 -5.64 -4.83 6.57
N GLN A 118 -6.78 -5.38 7.03
CA GLN A 118 -6.83 -6.08 8.31
C GLN A 118 -5.97 -7.34 8.29
N THR A 119 -6.04 -8.14 7.22
CA THR A 119 -5.20 -9.34 7.06
C THR A 119 -3.71 -9.00 7.08
N LEU A 120 -3.28 -8.01 6.29
CA LEU A 120 -1.88 -7.57 6.24
C LEU A 120 -1.39 -7.06 7.60
N THR A 121 -2.22 -6.29 8.31
CA THR A 121 -1.82 -5.69 9.59
C THR A 121 -1.81 -6.70 10.74
N LYS A 122 -2.74 -7.66 10.75
CA LYS A 122 -2.93 -8.59 11.89
C LYS A 122 -2.24 -9.93 11.69
N HIS A 123 -2.14 -10.41 10.45
CA HIS A 123 -1.75 -11.78 10.15
C HIS A 123 -0.52 -11.89 9.25
N LEU A 124 -0.23 -10.88 8.42
CA LEU A 124 0.88 -10.93 7.46
C LEU A 124 1.85 -9.73 7.61
N PRO A 125 2.40 -9.48 8.82
CA PRO A 125 3.25 -8.31 9.05
C PRO A 125 4.51 -8.31 8.17
N MET A 126 5.07 -9.48 7.85
CA MET A 126 6.24 -9.57 6.96
C MET A 126 5.90 -9.20 5.51
N THR A 127 4.73 -9.58 5.01
CA THR A 127 4.22 -9.14 3.71
C THR A 127 4.00 -7.63 3.69
N LEU A 128 3.42 -7.07 4.76
CA LEU A 128 3.23 -5.62 4.88
C LEU A 128 4.57 -4.87 4.91
N SER A 129 5.58 -5.38 5.64
CA SER A 129 6.93 -4.81 5.64
C SER A 129 7.59 -4.88 4.25
N ALA A 130 7.45 -6.00 3.53
CA ALA A 130 7.98 -6.16 2.18
C ALA A 130 7.33 -5.20 1.18
N LEU A 131 6.01 -4.97 1.30
CA LEU A 131 5.27 -4.00 0.51
C LEU A 131 5.74 -2.58 0.82
N GLN A 132 5.89 -2.25 2.10
CA GLN A 132 6.37 -0.93 2.54
C GLN A 132 7.80 -0.64 2.07
N ALA A 133 8.66 -1.64 2.03
CA ALA A 133 10.02 -1.54 1.49
C ALA A 133 10.07 -1.47 -0.05
N GLY A 134 8.94 -1.63 -0.75
CA GLY A 134 8.87 -1.67 -2.21
C GLY A 134 9.52 -2.89 -2.85
N SER A 135 9.80 -3.94 -2.07
CA SER A 135 10.34 -5.21 -2.56
C SER A 135 9.29 -6.10 -3.24
N ILE A 136 8.02 -5.88 -2.91
CA ILE A 136 6.87 -6.49 -3.57
C ILE A 136 5.86 -5.42 -3.96
N SER A 137 5.09 -5.67 -5.02
CA SER A 137 4.00 -4.79 -5.44
C SER A 137 2.70 -5.07 -4.66
N TRP A 138 1.74 -4.15 -4.75
CA TRP A 138 0.41 -4.35 -4.18
C TRP A 138 -0.27 -5.64 -4.66
N GLN A 139 -0.11 -5.99 -5.95
CA GLN A 139 -0.68 -7.22 -6.49
C GLN A 139 -0.09 -8.48 -5.85
N HIS A 140 1.22 -8.49 -5.59
CA HIS A 140 1.86 -9.60 -4.87
C HIS A 140 1.30 -9.71 -3.45
N ALA A 141 1.17 -8.59 -2.72
CA ALA A 141 0.61 -8.60 -1.37
C ALA A 141 -0.83 -9.15 -1.34
N ARG A 142 -1.66 -8.79 -2.33
CA ARG A 142 -3.03 -9.32 -2.46
C ARG A 142 -3.07 -10.81 -2.72
N ILE A 143 -2.21 -11.30 -3.61
CA ILE A 143 -2.10 -12.75 -3.87
C ILE A 143 -1.74 -13.48 -2.57
N VAL A 144 -0.82 -12.95 -1.76
CA VAL A 144 -0.49 -13.56 -0.47
C VAL A 144 -1.70 -13.55 0.49
N CYS A 145 -2.50 -12.47 0.53
CA CYS A 145 -3.75 -12.46 1.31
C CYS A 145 -4.74 -13.54 0.84
N ASP A 146 -4.92 -13.70 -0.47
CA ASP A 146 -5.83 -14.69 -1.04
C ASP A 146 -5.36 -16.12 -0.73
N GLU A 147 -4.06 -16.42 -0.94
CA GLU A 147 -3.47 -17.74 -0.71
C GLU A 147 -3.41 -18.12 0.79
N THR A 148 -3.36 -17.13 1.68
CA THR A 148 -3.36 -17.38 3.13
C THR A 148 -4.77 -17.47 3.72
N THR A 149 -5.80 -17.28 2.89
CA THR A 149 -7.19 -17.43 3.30
C THR A 149 -7.45 -18.88 3.73
N GLY A 150 -7.72 -19.09 5.02
CA GLY A 150 -8.00 -20.41 5.60
C GLY A 150 -6.80 -21.13 6.21
N LEU A 151 -5.60 -20.53 6.21
CA LEU A 151 -4.46 -21.00 6.98
C LEU A 151 -4.57 -20.57 8.45
N ASP A 152 -4.04 -21.37 9.37
CA ASP A 152 -3.93 -20.95 10.76
C ASP A 152 -2.82 -19.88 10.93
N PRO A 153 -2.81 -19.12 12.04
CA PRO A 153 -1.82 -18.06 12.27
C PRO A 153 -0.36 -18.55 12.34
N ALA A 154 -0.11 -19.83 12.64
CA ALA A 154 1.24 -20.40 12.69
C ALA A 154 1.77 -20.78 11.30
N GLY A 155 0.88 -21.01 10.32
CA GLY A 155 1.25 -21.24 8.92
C GLY A 155 1.47 -19.97 8.09
N ALA A 156 1.10 -18.80 8.61
CA ALA A 156 1.13 -17.50 7.90
C ALA A 156 2.30 -16.58 8.31
N ALA A 157 3.10 -16.98 9.30
CA ALA A 157 4.20 -16.19 9.88
C ALA A 157 5.52 -16.31 9.10
#